data_AF-A0A443SAD8-F1
#
_entry.id   AF-A0A443SAD8-F1
#
_cell.length_a   1.000
_cell.length_b   1.000
_cell.length_c   1.000
_cell.angle_alpha   90.00
_cell.angle_beta   90.00
_cell.angle_gamma   90.00
#
_symmetry.space_group_name_H-M   'P 1'
#
loop_
_entity.id
_entity.type
_entity.pdbx_description
1 polymer ?
#
loop_
_entity_poly.entity_id
_entity_poly.type
_entity_poly.pdbx_seq_one_letter_code
_entity_poly.pdbx_strand_id
1 'polypeptide(L)'
;MDLQNSSHQNARRKVLQSAVCAVCHENGFGFAERAAVETLVEILQSLLFEIGRSGHAFCELSGRTQPLVGDVAIALIEMGIDVESISAYAKRVNRICIAKPSQAPKQVTPKILQAGDKKPFFSYIPDYFPPFPDSHSYIRTPTYKQPVTEYEAIREKSASQKRDVERALTRFMAKTCENSLTHSLFPDEQMSHLFPLISLKINSNSLFEAMTPKDQVFEEDEEEETKDKKSSKFGTNLQSETSKDSENVKVPECTASDTEIPDNPYLRLTKMCKKCKK
;
A
#
# COMPACT_ATOMS: atom_id res chain seq x y z
N MET A 1 5.24 -1.04 -3.67
CA MET A 1 6.49 -1.35 -2.92
C MET A 1 7.76 -0.82 -3.62
N ASP A 2 7.65 0.02 -4.65
CA ASP A 2 8.78 0.33 -5.55
C ASP A 2 9.64 1.54 -5.15
N LEU A 3 9.13 2.43 -4.30
CA LEU A 3 9.84 3.64 -3.87
C LEU A 3 11.06 3.33 -2.98
N GLN A 4 10.96 2.34 -2.09
CA GLN A 4 12.11 1.90 -1.28
C GLN A 4 13.18 1.24 -2.15
N ASN A 5 12.77 0.44 -3.14
CA ASN A 5 13.69 -0.23 -4.05
C ASN A 5 14.49 0.81 -4.87
N SER A 6 13.84 1.87 -5.36
CA SER A 6 14.51 2.99 -6.05
C SER A 6 15.53 3.72 -5.16
N SER A 7 15.22 3.96 -3.88
CA SER A 7 16.14 4.64 -2.95
C SER A 7 17.41 3.83 -2.66
N HIS A 8 17.29 2.50 -2.51
CA HIS A 8 18.42 1.60 -2.26
C HIS A 8 19.25 1.33 -3.52
N GLN A 9 18.60 1.20 -4.69
CA GLN A 9 19.28 1.13 -5.99
C GLN A 9 20.13 2.39 -6.22
N ASN A 10 19.60 3.56 -5.89
CA ASN A 10 20.33 4.83 -5.98
C ASN A 10 21.57 4.88 -5.07
N ALA A 11 21.54 4.26 -3.88
CA ALA A 11 22.69 4.24 -2.97
C ALA A 11 23.85 3.38 -3.51
N ARG A 12 23.56 2.19 -4.04
CA ARG A 12 24.60 1.30 -4.62
C ARG A 12 25.20 1.90 -5.90
N ARG A 13 24.35 2.51 -6.73
CA ARG A 13 24.79 3.20 -7.94
C ARG A 13 25.74 4.37 -7.64
N LYS A 14 25.49 5.13 -6.58
CA LYS A 14 26.41 6.19 -6.11
C LYS A 14 27.79 5.65 -5.73
N VAL A 15 27.87 4.44 -5.17
CA VAL A 15 29.17 3.80 -4.87
C VAL A 15 29.91 3.43 -6.15
N LEU A 16 29.23 2.85 -7.14
CA LEU A 16 29.82 2.58 -8.45
C LEU A 16 30.28 3.86 -9.15
N GLN A 17 29.48 4.92 -9.08
CA GLN A 17 29.86 6.24 -9.58
C GLN A 17 31.11 6.79 -8.87
N SER A 18 31.17 6.66 -7.54
CA SER A 18 32.37 7.04 -6.78
C SER A 18 33.59 6.21 -7.18
N ALA A 19 33.41 4.94 -7.55
CA ALA A 19 34.49 4.08 -8.03
C ALA A 19 35.03 4.55 -9.39
N VAL A 20 34.14 4.85 -10.33
CA VAL A 20 34.51 5.39 -11.65
C VAL A 20 35.21 6.73 -11.50
N CYS A 21 34.66 7.66 -10.73
CA CYS A 21 35.28 8.95 -10.48
C CYS A 21 36.66 8.82 -9.80
N ALA A 22 36.81 7.89 -8.85
CA ALA A 22 38.10 7.62 -8.22
C ALA A 22 39.13 7.18 -9.28
N VAL A 23 38.79 6.20 -10.14
CA VAL A 23 39.70 5.76 -11.21
C VAL A 23 40.02 6.90 -12.19
N CYS A 24 39.05 7.72 -12.58
CA CYS A 24 39.31 8.90 -13.42
C CYS A 24 40.27 9.88 -12.74
N HIS A 25 40.07 10.17 -11.46
CA HIS A 25 40.93 11.07 -10.70
C HIS A 25 42.36 10.50 -10.55
N GLU A 26 42.50 9.20 -10.34
CA GLU A 26 43.81 8.53 -10.29
C GLU A 26 44.61 8.65 -11.61
N ASN A 27 43.89 8.73 -12.74
CA ASN A 27 44.48 8.97 -14.06
C ASN A 27 44.74 10.45 -14.36
N GLY A 28 44.46 11.36 -13.42
CA GLY A 28 44.73 12.80 -13.54
C GLY A 28 43.61 13.62 -14.17
N PHE A 29 42.41 13.06 -14.37
CA PHE A 29 41.27 13.83 -14.87
C PHE A 29 40.68 14.72 -13.76
N GLY A 30 40.76 16.05 -13.94
CA GLY A 30 40.16 17.02 -13.01
C GLY A 30 38.67 17.28 -13.25
N PHE A 31 38.20 17.07 -14.48
CA PHE A 31 36.81 17.29 -14.87
C PHE A 31 36.36 16.20 -15.85
N ALA A 32 35.10 15.80 -15.77
CA ALA A 32 34.48 14.83 -16.68
C ALA A 32 33.02 15.23 -16.96
N GLU A 33 32.55 14.91 -18.16
CA GLU A 33 31.15 15.10 -18.50
C GLU A 33 30.27 14.11 -17.75
N ARG A 34 29.16 14.60 -17.18
CA ARG A 34 28.25 13.77 -16.36
C ARG A 34 27.69 12.58 -17.15
N ALA A 35 27.27 12.80 -18.40
CA ALA A 35 26.73 11.74 -19.24
C ALA A 35 27.76 10.63 -19.51
N ALA A 36 29.03 11.00 -19.76
CA ALA A 36 30.12 10.05 -19.95
C ALA A 36 30.43 9.24 -18.67
N VAL A 37 30.38 9.87 -17.50
CA VAL A 37 30.54 9.15 -16.23
C VAL A 37 29.38 8.18 -16.00
N GLU A 38 28.15 8.59 -16.32
CA GLU A 38 26.98 7.72 -16.19
C GLU A 38 27.04 6.51 -17.13
N THR A 39 27.51 6.68 -18.38
CA THR A 39 27.70 5.54 -19.30
C THR A 39 28.83 4.62 -18.84
N LEU A 40 29.94 5.14 -18.32
CA LEU A 40 31.01 4.32 -17.74
C LEU A 40 30.53 3.51 -16.53
N VAL A 41 29.62 4.05 -15.72
CA VAL A 41 28.99 3.31 -14.61
C VAL A 41 28.14 2.15 -15.13
N GLU A 42 27.37 2.35 -16.22
CA GLU A 42 26.61 1.26 -16.85
C GLU A 42 27.51 0.18 -17.43
N ILE A 43 28.61 0.58 -18.09
CA ILE A 43 29.60 -0.36 -18.63
C ILE A 43 30.26 -1.16 -17.50
N LEU A 44 30.65 -0.50 -16.41
CA LEU A 44 31.23 -1.16 -15.24
C LEU A 44 30.25 -2.18 -14.63
N GLN A 45 28.98 -1.80 -14.48
CA GLN A 45 27.94 -2.69 -13.96
C GLN A 45 27.73 -3.90 -14.88
N SER A 46 27.69 -3.67 -16.19
CA SER A 46 27.54 -4.73 -17.20
C SER A 46 28.73 -5.69 -17.18
N LEU A 47 29.96 -5.17 -17.04
CA LEU A 47 31.17 -5.96 -16.94
C LEU A 47 31.14 -6.87 -15.69
N LEU A 48 30.78 -6.32 -14.52
CA LEU A 48 30.68 -7.09 -13.29
C LEU A 48 29.62 -8.21 -13.39
N PHE A 49 28.50 -7.93 -14.04
CA PHE A 49 27.46 -8.92 -14.28
C PHE A 49 27.95 -10.03 -15.20
N GLU A 50 28.64 -9.68 -16.27
CA GLU A 50 29.15 -10.63 -17.26
C GLU A 50 30.21 -11.56 -16.68
N ILE A 51 31.14 -11.04 -15.86
CA ILE A 51 32.12 -11.85 -15.12
C ILE A 51 31.40 -12.84 -14.19
N GLY A 52 30.36 -12.38 -13.48
CA GLY A 52 29.55 -13.24 -12.61
C GLY A 52 28.81 -14.33 -13.38
N ARG A 53 28.25 -13.99 -14.55
CA ARG A 53 27.53 -14.91 -15.45
C ARG A 53 28.45 -15.99 -16.01
N SER A 54 29.59 -15.60 -16.59
CA SER A 54 30.57 -16.54 -17.14
C SER A 54 31.20 -17.40 -16.02
N GLY A 55 31.59 -16.79 -14.89
CA GLY A 55 32.11 -17.54 -13.75
C GLY A 55 31.12 -18.56 -13.17
N HIS A 56 29.83 -18.24 -13.16
CA HIS A 56 28.78 -19.19 -12.77
C HIS A 56 28.65 -20.34 -13.78
N ALA A 57 28.69 -20.05 -15.07
CA ALA A 57 28.62 -21.08 -16.11
C ALA A 57 29.80 -22.07 -16.00
N PHE A 58 31.02 -21.58 -15.74
CA PHE A 58 32.17 -22.47 -15.50
C PHE A 58 32.05 -23.33 -14.23
N CYS A 59 31.44 -22.77 -13.19
CA CYS A 59 31.13 -23.51 -11.98
C CYS A 59 30.13 -24.65 -12.25
N GLU A 60 29.07 -24.37 -13.03
CA GLU A 60 28.05 -25.35 -13.43
C GLU A 60 28.63 -26.47 -14.31
N LEU A 61 29.54 -26.15 -15.23
CA LEU A 61 30.26 -27.16 -16.03
C LEU A 61 31.05 -28.16 -15.17
N SER A 62 31.48 -27.72 -13.99
CA SER A 62 32.17 -28.57 -13.00
C SER A 62 31.19 -29.34 -12.09
N GLY A 63 29.88 -29.20 -12.27
CA GLY A 63 28.85 -29.77 -11.39
C GLY A 63 28.77 -29.13 -10.00
N ARG A 64 29.39 -27.95 -9.81
CA ARG A 64 29.39 -27.21 -8.54
C ARG A 64 28.36 -26.10 -8.58
N THR A 65 27.88 -25.69 -7.41
CA THR A 65 27.01 -24.50 -7.25
C THR A 65 27.73 -23.29 -6.66
N GLN A 66 28.97 -23.47 -6.19
CA GLN A 66 29.77 -22.41 -5.59
C GLN A 66 31.00 -22.12 -6.47
N PRO A 67 31.12 -20.91 -7.03
CA PRO A 67 32.25 -20.55 -7.88
C PRO A 67 33.54 -20.47 -7.03
N LEU A 68 34.62 -21.03 -7.59
CA LEU A 68 35.97 -20.96 -7.05
C LEU A 68 36.75 -19.85 -7.77
N VAL A 69 37.91 -19.50 -7.20
CA VAL A 69 38.81 -18.49 -7.80
C VAL A 69 39.22 -18.89 -9.22
N GLY A 70 39.37 -20.20 -9.49
CA GLY A 70 39.69 -20.71 -10.82
C GLY A 70 38.60 -20.44 -11.86
N ASP A 71 37.32 -20.54 -11.48
CA ASP A 71 36.19 -20.28 -12.40
C ASP A 71 36.16 -18.81 -12.81
N VAL A 72 36.41 -17.91 -11.85
CA VAL A 72 36.50 -16.47 -12.10
C VAL A 72 37.75 -16.12 -12.91
N ALA A 73 38.88 -16.78 -12.66
CA ALA A 73 40.11 -16.57 -13.43
C ALA A 73 39.92 -16.96 -14.90
N ILE A 74 39.28 -18.10 -15.17
CA ILE A 74 38.96 -18.54 -16.54
C ILE A 74 37.99 -17.56 -17.20
N ALA A 75 36.96 -17.10 -16.48
CA ALA A 75 36.03 -16.07 -16.99
C ALA A 75 36.76 -14.77 -17.39
N LEU A 76 37.71 -14.31 -16.58
CA LEU A 76 38.50 -13.11 -16.91
C LEU A 76 39.38 -13.34 -18.15
N ILE A 77 40.01 -14.50 -18.28
CA ILE A 77 40.85 -14.85 -19.44
C ILE A 77 40.00 -14.94 -20.71
N GLU A 78 38.82 -15.57 -20.64
CA GLU A 78 37.88 -15.67 -21.77
C GLU A 78 37.43 -14.27 -22.24
N MET A 79 37.21 -13.35 -21.31
CA MET A 79 36.86 -11.95 -21.61
C MET A 79 38.07 -11.12 -22.09
N GLY A 80 39.27 -11.70 -22.18
CA GLY A 80 40.48 -11.02 -22.63
C GLY A 80 41.14 -10.12 -21.58
N ILE A 81 40.85 -10.31 -20.30
CA ILE A 81 41.46 -9.56 -19.19
C ILE A 81 42.69 -10.32 -18.70
N ASP A 82 43.85 -9.66 -18.74
CA ASP A 82 45.10 -10.22 -18.25
C ASP A 82 45.11 -10.31 -16.70
N VAL A 83 45.08 -11.53 -16.20
CA VAL A 83 45.03 -11.84 -14.76
C VAL A 83 46.35 -11.55 -14.06
N GLU A 84 47.48 -11.61 -14.78
CA GLU A 84 48.82 -11.37 -14.20
C GLU A 84 49.01 -9.90 -13.84
N SER A 85 48.47 -9.00 -14.68
CA SER A 85 48.50 -7.54 -14.46
C SER A 85 47.77 -7.09 -13.18
N ILE A 86 46.81 -7.86 -12.67
CA ILE A 86 45.97 -7.49 -11.52
C ILE A 86 46.82 -7.24 -10.27
N SER A 87 47.84 -8.08 -10.04
CA SER A 87 48.74 -7.95 -8.87
C SER A 87 49.54 -6.66 -8.90
N ALA A 88 50.03 -6.26 -10.09
CA ALA A 88 50.74 -5.00 -10.28
C ALA A 88 49.78 -3.81 -10.10
N TYR A 89 48.59 -3.89 -10.68
CA TYR A 89 47.55 -2.86 -10.56
C TYR A 89 47.10 -2.65 -9.11
N ALA A 90 47.02 -3.72 -8.31
CA ALA A 90 46.66 -3.64 -6.89
C ALA A 90 47.68 -2.87 -6.02
N LYS A 91 48.96 -2.82 -6.44
CA LYS A 91 50.07 -2.18 -5.69
C LYS A 91 50.34 -0.73 -6.11
N ARG A 92 49.47 -0.14 -6.93
CA ARG A 92 49.63 1.25 -7.41
C ARG A 92 49.64 2.27 -6.27
N VAL A 93 50.42 3.34 -6.46
CA VAL A 93 50.67 4.38 -5.44
C VAL A 93 49.50 5.35 -5.25
N ASN A 94 48.76 5.68 -6.31
CA ASN A 94 47.68 6.67 -6.27
C ASN A 94 46.32 6.07 -5.87
N ARG A 95 46.29 4.92 -5.17
CA ARG A 95 45.04 4.21 -4.88
C ARG A 95 44.11 5.05 -4.00
N ILE A 96 42.94 5.40 -4.52
CA ILE A 96 41.86 6.04 -3.77
C ILE A 96 40.96 4.94 -3.17
N CYS A 97 40.81 4.95 -1.85
CA CYS A 97 39.95 4.00 -1.14
C CYS A 97 38.48 4.44 -1.16
N ILE A 98 37.61 3.62 -1.74
CA ILE A 98 36.16 3.86 -1.76
C ILE A 98 35.57 3.45 -0.40
N ALA A 99 34.78 4.34 0.21
CA ALA A 99 34.10 4.05 1.47
C ALA A 99 33.07 2.93 1.28
N LYS A 100 32.93 2.08 2.30
CA LYS A 100 31.90 1.02 2.29
C LYS A 100 30.51 1.65 2.21
N PRO A 101 29.56 1.06 1.45
CA PRO A 101 28.19 1.56 1.41
C PRO A 101 27.59 1.62 2.82
N SER A 102 26.93 2.74 3.14
CA SER A 102 26.16 2.87 4.37
C SER A 102 25.08 1.79 4.40
N GLN A 103 25.11 0.92 5.40
CA GLN A 103 24.05 -0.05 5.59
C GLN A 103 22.83 0.68 6.14
N ALA A 104 21.69 0.53 5.46
CA ALA A 104 20.43 1.01 6.01
C ALA A 104 20.21 0.33 7.36
N PRO A 105 19.77 1.07 8.40
CA PRO A 105 19.42 0.45 9.67
C PRO A 105 18.37 -0.61 9.40
N LYS A 106 18.63 -1.85 9.84
CA LYS A 106 17.63 -2.93 9.77
C LYS A 106 16.41 -2.41 10.50
N GLN A 107 15.27 -2.32 9.81
CA GLN A 107 14.01 -1.98 10.45
C GLN A 107 13.76 -3.02 11.53
N VAL A 108 13.83 -2.59 12.79
CA VAL A 108 13.46 -3.44 13.91
C VAL A 108 11.95 -3.56 13.81
N THR A 109 11.46 -4.75 13.48
CA THR A 109 10.02 -5.01 13.55
C THR A 109 9.59 -4.73 14.99
N PRO A 110 8.62 -3.83 15.22
CA PRO A 110 8.19 -3.51 16.57
C PRO A 110 7.76 -4.80 17.25
N LYS A 111 8.29 -5.05 18.46
CA LYS A 111 7.81 -6.18 19.28
C LYS A 111 6.33 -5.94 19.54
N ILE A 112 5.49 -6.74 18.91
CA ILE A 112 4.07 -6.82 19.24
C ILE A 112 3.97 -7.17 20.71
N LEU A 113 3.09 -6.45 21.42
CA LEU A 113 2.76 -6.76 22.81
C LEU A 113 2.30 -8.22 22.86
N GLN A 114 3.03 -9.03 23.63
CA GLN A 114 2.63 -10.41 23.90
C GLN A 114 1.64 -10.37 25.06
N ALA A 115 0.40 -10.77 24.79
CA ALA A 115 -0.76 -10.75 25.66
C ALA A 115 -1.41 -12.14 25.73
N GLY A 116 -1.01 -12.90 26.75
CA GLY A 116 -1.51 -14.23 27.03
C GLY A 116 -0.40 -15.27 27.15
N ASP A 117 -0.78 -16.48 27.57
CA ASP A 117 0.14 -17.59 27.68
C ASP A 117 0.34 -18.24 26.31
N LYS A 118 1.58 -18.26 25.82
CA LYS A 118 1.92 -18.95 24.57
C LYS A 118 1.70 -20.44 24.72
N LYS A 119 0.75 -20.97 23.97
CA LYS A 119 0.51 -22.41 23.92
C LYS A 119 1.74 -23.10 23.29
N PRO A 120 2.35 -24.10 23.96
CA PRO A 120 3.41 -24.88 23.35
C PRO A 120 2.85 -25.67 22.16
N PHE A 121 3.74 -26.02 21.23
CA PHE A 121 3.36 -26.93 20.16
C PHE A 121 2.89 -28.27 20.72
N PHE A 122 1.94 -28.89 20.02
CA PHE A 122 1.59 -30.27 20.29
C PHE A 122 2.75 -31.18 19.84
N SER A 123 2.90 -32.35 20.44
CA SER A 123 4.01 -33.28 20.18
C SER A 123 4.15 -33.75 18.72
N TYR A 124 3.09 -33.62 17.91
CA TYR A 124 3.10 -33.95 16.48
C TYR A 124 3.49 -32.78 15.57
N ILE A 125 3.68 -31.57 16.11
CA ILE A 125 4.10 -30.39 15.36
C ILE A 125 5.59 -30.17 15.61
N PRO A 126 6.44 -30.20 14.56
CA PRO A 126 7.86 -29.93 14.70
C PRO A 126 8.17 -28.49 15.15
N ASP A 127 9.23 -28.34 15.95
CA ASP A 127 9.64 -27.05 16.53
C ASP A 127 10.12 -26.00 15.51
N TYR A 128 10.38 -26.38 14.25
CA TYR A 128 10.78 -25.46 13.20
C TYR A 128 9.60 -24.66 12.59
N PHE A 129 8.36 -24.99 12.94
CA PHE A 129 7.20 -24.22 12.50
C PHE A 129 7.10 -22.88 13.25
N PRO A 130 6.47 -21.86 12.65
CA PRO A 130 6.23 -20.59 13.32
C PRO A 130 5.33 -20.79 14.55
N PRO A 131 5.61 -20.09 15.67
CA PRO A 131 4.83 -20.23 16.89
C PRO A 131 3.36 -19.90 16.64
N PHE A 132 2.48 -20.52 17.44
CA PHE A 132 1.07 -20.15 17.42
C PHE A 132 0.90 -18.64 17.66
N PRO A 133 -0.10 -18.02 17.03
CA PRO A 133 -0.45 -16.63 17.33
C PRO A 133 -0.81 -16.51 18.81
N ASP A 134 -0.77 -15.29 19.31
CA ASP A 134 -1.03 -15.02 20.71
C ASP A 134 -2.49 -15.30 21.09
N SER A 135 -2.76 -15.58 22.38
CA SER A 135 -4.08 -15.99 22.85
C SER A 135 -5.18 -15.00 22.48
N HIS A 136 -4.90 -13.70 22.56
CA HIS A 136 -5.87 -12.67 22.18
C HIS A 136 -6.28 -12.71 20.69
N SER A 137 -5.49 -13.35 19.83
CA SER A 137 -5.78 -13.46 18.39
C SER A 137 -6.89 -14.48 18.07
N TYR A 138 -7.11 -15.48 18.94
CA TYR A 138 -8.09 -16.55 18.72
C TYR A 138 -9.05 -16.79 19.89
N ILE A 139 -8.74 -16.29 21.09
CA ILE A 139 -9.62 -16.36 22.26
C ILE A 139 -10.41 -15.06 22.34
N ARG A 140 -11.73 -15.15 22.22
CA ARG A 140 -12.62 -14.00 22.42
C ARG A 140 -12.67 -13.70 23.91
N THR A 141 -11.97 -12.65 24.34
CA THR A 141 -12.09 -12.13 25.70
C THR A 141 -13.51 -11.59 25.90
N PRO A 142 -14.31 -12.14 26.84
CA PRO A 142 -15.66 -11.63 27.09
C PRO A 142 -15.55 -10.20 27.63
N THR A 143 -16.01 -9.23 26.83
CA THR A 143 -16.10 -7.83 27.23
C THR A 143 -17.50 -7.53 27.77
N TYR A 144 -17.59 -6.67 28.79
CA TYR A 144 -18.87 -6.27 29.40
C TYR A 144 -19.84 -5.65 28.38
N LYS A 145 -19.32 -4.88 27.43
CA LYS A 145 -20.05 -4.45 26.23
C LYS A 145 -19.53 -5.26 25.05
N GLN A 146 -20.37 -6.11 24.47
CA GLN A 146 -20.00 -6.82 23.27
C GLN A 146 -19.98 -5.83 22.08
N PRO A 147 -18.94 -5.83 21.25
CA PRO A 147 -18.98 -5.07 20.01
C PRO A 147 -20.09 -5.64 19.12
N VAL A 148 -20.77 -4.75 18.39
CA VAL A 148 -21.76 -5.15 17.39
C VAL A 148 -21.04 -5.92 16.30
N THR A 149 -21.32 -7.22 16.17
CA THR A 149 -20.72 -8.10 15.15
C THR A 149 -21.67 -8.33 13.96
N GLU A 150 -22.87 -7.78 14.01
CA GLU A 150 -23.86 -7.88 12.94
C GLU A 150 -23.38 -7.08 11.73
N TYR A 151 -23.19 -7.80 10.62
CA TYR A 151 -22.65 -7.23 9.39
C TYR A 151 -23.53 -6.10 8.80
N GLU A 152 -24.85 -6.23 8.94
CA GLU A 152 -25.81 -5.22 8.50
C GLU A 152 -25.65 -3.92 9.30
N ALA A 153 -25.64 -4.01 10.64
CA ALA A 153 -25.48 -2.86 11.53
C ALA A 153 -24.12 -2.15 11.33
N ILE A 154 -23.04 -2.91 11.10
CA ILE A 154 -21.71 -2.33 10.82
C ILE A 154 -21.74 -1.53 9.51
N ARG A 155 -22.31 -2.11 8.44
CA ARG A 155 -22.40 -1.43 7.14
C ARG A 155 -23.35 -0.23 7.16
N GLU A 156 -24.46 -0.32 7.88
CA GLU A 156 -25.37 0.82 8.04
C GLU A 156 -24.69 1.97 8.78
N LYS A 157 -23.92 1.66 9.83
CA LYS A 157 -23.16 2.66 10.58
C LYS A 157 -22.06 3.30 9.75
N SER A 158 -21.28 2.52 8.99
CA SER A 158 -20.22 3.05 8.13
C SER A 158 -20.79 3.91 6.99
N ALA A 159 -21.88 3.47 6.36
CA ALA A 159 -22.57 4.25 5.34
C ALA A 159 -23.16 5.55 5.90
N SER A 160 -23.72 5.52 7.11
CA SER A 160 -24.23 6.71 7.79
C SER A 160 -23.11 7.69 8.13
N GLN A 161 -21.99 7.19 8.67
CA GLN A 161 -20.81 8.01 8.94
C GLN A 161 -20.24 8.64 7.66
N LYS A 162 -20.15 7.89 6.55
CA LYS A 162 -19.72 8.40 5.25
C LYS A 162 -20.61 9.55 4.78
N ARG A 163 -21.93 9.38 4.86
CA ARG A 163 -22.92 10.41 4.49
C ARG A 163 -22.79 11.66 5.36
N ASP A 164 -22.57 11.49 6.66
CA ASP A 164 -22.45 12.61 7.60
C ASP A 164 -21.14 13.38 7.37
N VAL A 165 -20.03 12.69 7.10
CA VAL A 165 -18.74 13.29 6.72
C VAL A 165 -18.86 14.07 5.41
N GLU A 166 -19.50 13.49 4.39
CA GLU A 166 -19.74 14.16 3.11
C GLU A 166 -20.56 15.43 3.31
N ARG A 167 -21.70 15.36 4.01
CA ARG A 167 -22.54 16.53 4.31
C ARG A 167 -21.80 17.59 5.12
N ALA A 168 -21.00 17.19 6.10
CA ALA A 168 -20.20 18.11 6.91
C ALA A 168 -19.17 18.83 6.05
N LEU A 169 -18.45 18.11 5.19
CA LEU A 169 -17.47 18.67 4.27
C LEU A 169 -18.10 19.62 3.25
N THR A 170 -19.22 19.21 2.62
CA THR A 170 -19.96 20.07 1.68
C THR A 170 -20.37 21.38 2.35
N ARG A 171 -20.95 21.31 3.56
CA ARG A 171 -21.35 22.51 4.32
C ARG A 171 -20.15 23.37 4.73
N PHE A 172 -19.03 22.74 5.09
CA PHE A 172 -17.80 23.45 5.43
C PHE A 172 -17.28 24.23 4.22
N MET A 173 -17.07 23.54 3.09
CA MET A 173 -16.56 24.16 1.86
C MET A 173 -17.49 25.27 1.35
N ALA A 174 -18.80 25.06 1.41
CA ALA A 174 -19.77 26.07 1.00
C ALA A 174 -19.90 27.26 1.98
N LYS A 175 -19.32 27.18 3.19
CA LYS A 175 -19.22 28.32 4.11
C LYS A 175 -17.87 29.02 4.06
N THR A 176 -16.78 28.28 3.82
CA THR A 176 -15.41 28.82 3.90
C THR A 176 -14.81 29.21 2.57
N CYS A 177 -15.30 28.72 1.44
CA CYS A 177 -14.78 29.15 0.14
C CYS A 177 -15.11 30.63 -0.10
N GLU A 178 -14.08 31.44 -0.35
CA GLU A 178 -14.15 32.90 -0.55
C GLU A 178 -15.09 33.35 -1.69
N ASN A 179 -15.50 32.42 -2.57
CA ASN A 179 -16.41 32.68 -3.70
C ASN A 179 -17.84 32.11 -3.50
N SER A 180 -18.19 31.62 -2.30
CA SER A 180 -19.43 30.84 -2.08
C SER A 180 -20.69 31.67 -1.82
N LEU A 181 -20.63 33.00 -1.86
CA LEU A 181 -21.72 33.84 -1.36
C LEU A 181 -22.91 34.03 -2.32
N THR A 182 -22.92 33.45 -3.54
CA THR A 182 -23.88 33.90 -4.56
C THR A 182 -24.63 32.85 -5.36
N HIS A 183 -24.43 31.54 -5.13
CA HIS A 183 -25.14 30.52 -5.91
C HIS A 183 -26.06 29.66 -5.03
N SER A 184 -27.13 30.28 -4.51
CA SER A 184 -28.27 29.51 -3.98
C SER A 184 -29.10 28.99 -5.14
N LEU A 185 -29.65 27.78 -5.01
CA LEU A 185 -30.65 27.26 -5.96
C LEU A 185 -31.94 28.06 -5.94
N PHE A 186 -32.25 28.71 -4.82
CA PHE A 186 -33.48 29.47 -4.61
C PHE A 186 -33.18 30.96 -4.48
N PRO A 187 -33.95 31.83 -5.16
CA PRO A 187 -33.85 33.28 -5.01
C PRO A 187 -34.23 33.77 -3.60
N ASP A 188 -35.01 32.98 -2.85
CA ASP A 188 -35.44 33.33 -1.50
C ASP A 188 -34.28 33.25 -0.50
N GLU A 189 -33.97 34.39 0.12
CA GLU A 189 -32.92 34.52 1.12
C GLU A 189 -33.12 33.58 2.31
N GLN A 190 -34.37 33.27 2.67
CA GLN A 190 -34.71 32.35 3.76
C GLN A 190 -34.38 30.88 3.45
N MET A 191 -34.37 30.48 2.18
CA MET A 191 -34.07 29.11 1.75
C MET A 191 -32.62 28.93 1.28
N SER A 192 -31.89 30.04 1.14
CA SER A 192 -30.49 30.06 0.68
C SER A 192 -29.55 29.22 1.54
N HIS A 193 -29.81 29.14 2.85
CA HIS A 193 -29.00 28.39 3.80
C HIS A 193 -29.24 26.87 3.78
N LEU A 194 -30.33 26.38 3.18
CA LEU A 194 -30.64 24.95 3.11
C LEU A 194 -29.81 24.22 2.05
N PHE A 195 -29.47 24.90 0.95
CA PHE A 195 -28.79 24.31 -0.21
C PHE A 195 -27.61 25.17 -0.68
N PRO A 196 -26.54 25.28 0.12
CA PRO A 196 -25.39 26.08 -0.25
C PRO A 196 -24.58 25.35 -1.33
N LEU A 197 -24.35 26.00 -2.47
CA LEU A 197 -23.54 25.46 -3.56
C LEU A 197 -22.14 26.05 -3.59
N ILE A 198 -21.17 25.24 -4.01
CA ILE A 198 -19.80 25.68 -4.23
C ILE A 198 -19.72 26.31 -5.62
N SER A 199 -19.20 27.53 -5.70
CA SER A 199 -19.00 28.24 -6.96
C SER A 199 -18.03 27.50 -7.89
N LEU A 200 -18.31 27.52 -9.19
CA LEU A 200 -17.41 26.99 -10.22
C LEU A 200 -16.08 27.77 -10.23
N LYS A 201 -14.96 27.05 -10.13
CA LYS A 201 -13.61 27.59 -10.36
C LYS A 201 -13.12 27.07 -11.70
N ILE A 202 -12.90 27.96 -12.66
CA ILE A 202 -12.37 27.59 -13.97
C ILE A 202 -10.85 27.47 -13.85
N ASN A 203 -10.35 26.24 -13.96
CA ASN A 203 -8.92 25.94 -13.92
C ASN A 203 -8.42 25.69 -15.36
N SER A 204 -7.19 26.13 -15.67
CA SER A 204 -6.56 25.91 -16.98
C SER A 204 -6.33 24.42 -17.30
N ASN A 205 -6.26 23.56 -16.28
CA ASN A 205 -5.99 22.12 -16.40
C ASN A 205 -7.23 21.24 -16.13
N SER A 206 -8.44 21.74 -16.43
CA SER A 206 -9.71 21.05 -16.12
C SER A 206 -9.79 19.61 -16.67
N LEU A 207 -9.27 19.37 -17.87
CA LEU A 207 -9.30 18.03 -18.50
C LEU A 207 -8.41 17.03 -17.75
N PHE A 208 -7.24 17.46 -17.28
CA PHE A 208 -6.32 16.61 -16.54
C PHE A 208 -6.87 16.26 -15.16
N GLU A 209 -7.49 17.23 -14.48
CA GLU A 209 -8.09 17.03 -13.17
C GLU A 209 -9.25 16.03 -13.18
N ALA A 210 -10.07 16.03 -14.24
CA ALA A 210 -11.18 15.09 -14.41
C ALA A 210 -10.73 13.67 -14.80
N MET A 211 -9.61 13.53 -15.51
CA MET A 211 -9.02 12.23 -15.86
C MET A 211 -8.12 11.65 -14.77
N THR A 212 -7.83 12.42 -13.71
CA THR A 212 -7.04 11.93 -12.59
C THR A 212 -7.95 11.16 -11.64
N PRO A 213 -7.72 9.85 -11.40
CA PRO A 213 -8.48 9.11 -10.42
C PRO A 213 -8.19 9.69 -9.02
N LYS A 214 -9.18 10.37 -8.42
CA LYS A 214 -9.10 10.91 -7.05
C LYS A 214 -9.77 10.00 -6.02
N ASP A 215 -10.71 9.18 -6.47
CA ASP A 215 -11.53 8.30 -5.62
C ASP A 215 -10.97 6.88 -5.50
N GLN A 216 -9.92 6.54 -6.27
CA GLN A 216 -9.18 5.28 -6.10
C GLN A 216 -7.99 5.52 -5.20
N VAL A 217 -8.26 5.84 -3.94
CA VAL A 217 -7.45 5.20 -2.91
C VAL A 217 -7.90 3.74 -3.01
N PHE A 218 -7.04 2.88 -3.53
CA PHE A 218 -7.07 1.50 -3.09
C PHE A 218 -6.80 1.57 -1.59
N GLU A 219 -7.83 1.88 -0.80
CA GLU A 219 -7.89 1.28 0.50
C GLU A 219 -7.96 -0.20 0.13
N GLU A 220 -6.80 -0.86 0.15
CA GLU A 220 -6.78 -2.22 0.63
C GLU A 220 -7.71 -2.16 1.84
N ASP A 221 -8.93 -2.68 1.68
CA ASP A 221 -9.82 -2.85 2.80
C ASP A 221 -8.92 -3.54 3.83
N GLU A 222 -8.49 -2.84 4.88
CA GLU A 222 -7.72 -3.44 5.96
C GLU A 222 -8.53 -4.60 6.61
N GLU A 223 -9.80 -4.75 6.20
CA GLU A 223 -10.68 -5.87 6.46
C GLU A 223 -10.52 -7.11 5.55
N GLU A 224 -10.04 -7.02 4.30
CA GLU A 224 -9.96 -8.21 3.40
C GLU A 224 -8.77 -9.13 3.69
N GLU A 225 -7.64 -8.63 4.22
CA GLU A 225 -6.58 -9.52 4.73
C GLU A 225 -7.04 -10.38 5.92
N THR A 226 -8.17 -10.04 6.56
CA THR A 226 -8.71 -10.80 7.71
C THR A 226 -9.65 -11.94 7.33
N LYS A 227 -10.14 -12.02 6.09
CA LYS A 227 -11.20 -12.98 5.70
C LYS A 227 -10.70 -14.24 5.01
N ASP A 228 -9.54 -14.23 4.37
CA ASP A 228 -9.00 -15.40 3.66
C ASP A 228 -8.54 -16.55 4.57
N LYS A 229 -8.58 -16.38 5.89
CA LYS A 229 -8.23 -17.44 6.86
C LYS A 229 -9.43 -18.21 7.45
N LYS A 230 -10.69 -17.88 7.10
CA LYS A 230 -11.86 -18.45 7.82
C LYS A 230 -12.86 -19.27 7.02
N SER A 231 -12.66 -19.51 5.72
CA SER A 231 -13.58 -20.33 4.90
C SER A 231 -13.07 -21.75 4.64
N SER A 232 -12.65 -22.48 5.68
CA SER A 232 -12.47 -23.92 5.53
C SER A 232 -12.72 -24.66 6.83
N LYS A 233 -14.00 -24.99 7.06
CA LYS A 233 -14.51 -26.34 7.40
C LYS A 233 -15.74 -26.28 8.31
N PHE A 234 -16.73 -27.06 7.88
CA PHE A 234 -17.82 -27.64 8.67
C PHE A 234 -18.99 -26.71 9.00
N GLY A 235 -20.24 -26.97 8.62
CA GLY A 235 -20.89 -28.25 8.33
C GLY A 235 -21.75 -28.67 9.52
N THR A 236 -23.08 -28.61 9.35
CA THR A 236 -24.13 -29.37 10.06
C THR A 236 -24.10 -29.42 11.60
N ASN A 237 -25.10 -28.81 12.26
CA ASN A 237 -26.25 -29.60 12.74
C ASN A 237 -27.45 -28.73 13.17
N LEU A 238 -28.64 -29.27 12.93
CA LEU A 238 -29.95 -28.83 13.40
C LEU A 238 -30.07 -29.02 14.93
N GLN A 239 -30.73 -28.09 15.62
CA GLN A 239 -31.94 -28.43 16.38
C GLN A 239 -32.80 -27.20 16.67
N SER A 240 -34.08 -27.40 16.35
CA SER A 240 -35.24 -26.56 16.59
C SER A 240 -35.59 -26.47 18.07
N GLU A 241 -35.94 -25.29 18.56
CA GLU A 241 -37.06 -25.16 19.49
C GLU A 241 -37.93 -23.96 19.10
N THR A 242 -39.23 -24.21 19.18
CA THR A 242 -40.33 -23.34 18.75
C THR A 242 -40.92 -22.74 20.02
N SER A 243 -41.04 -21.42 20.07
CA SER A 243 -41.96 -20.76 21.01
C SER A 243 -42.54 -19.53 20.32
N LYS A 244 -43.82 -19.68 19.96
CA LYS A 244 -44.73 -18.61 19.58
C LYS A 244 -45.01 -17.79 20.84
N ASP A 245 -44.94 -16.47 20.74
CA ASP A 245 -45.87 -15.60 21.43
C ASP A 245 -46.06 -14.32 20.61
N SER A 246 -47.34 -13.99 20.45
CA SER A 246 -47.87 -12.90 19.66
C SER A 246 -47.86 -11.58 20.44
N GLU A 247 -47.79 -10.50 19.66
CA GLU A 247 -48.34 -9.17 19.93
C GLU A 247 -47.75 -8.36 21.10
N ASN A 248 -47.07 -7.26 20.74
CA ASN A 248 -47.59 -5.90 20.86
C ASN A 248 -46.41 -4.90 20.97
N VAL A 249 -45.92 -4.37 19.85
CA VAL A 249 -44.94 -3.27 19.85
C VAL A 249 -45.61 -2.03 19.31
N LYS A 250 -46.02 -1.17 20.26
CA LYS A 250 -46.34 0.23 20.03
C LYS A 250 -45.13 0.94 19.45
N VAL A 251 -45.29 1.44 18.23
CA VAL A 251 -44.42 2.45 17.63
C VAL A 251 -44.67 3.77 18.38
N PRO A 252 -43.65 4.46 18.91
CA PRO A 252 -43.85 5.80 19.42
C PRO A 252 -43.94 6.78 18.25
N GLU A 253 -45.08 7.46 18.17
CA GLU A 253 -45.35 8.62 17.33
C GLU A 253 -44.31 9.72 17.61
N CYS A 254 -43.47 10.03 16.62
CA CYS A 254 -42.80 11.32 16.55
C CYS A 254 -43.78 12.31 15.91
N THR A 255 -44.32 13.16 16.76
CA THR A 255 -45.13 14.33 16.46
C THR A 255 -44.57 15.14 15.30
N ALA A 256 -45.42 15.35 14.29
CA ALA A 256 -45.21 16.28 13.20
C ALA A 256 -45.05 17.70 13.75
N SER A 257 -43.84 18.25 13.63
CA SER A 257 -43.68 19.69 13.45
C SER A 257 -43.53 19.93 11.96
N ASP A 258 -44.63 20.36 11.34
CA ASP A 258 -44.69 20.89 9.99
C ASP A 258 -43.57 21.90 9.77
N THR A 259 -42.55 21.48 9.04
CA THR A 259 -41.81 22.37 8.16
C THR A 259 -41.80 21.65 6.84
N GLU A 260 -42.63 22.11 5.91
CA GLU A 260 -42.69 21.61 4.54
C GLU A 260 -41.30 21.78 3.92
N ILE A 261 -40.47 20.74 4.04
CA ILE A 261 -39.26 20.60 3.25
C ILE A 261 -39.74 20.29 1.83
N PRO A 262 -39.50 21.16 0.83
CA PRO A 262 -39.96 20.87 -0.53
C PRO A 262 -39.21 19.64 -1.04
N ASP A 263 -39.96 18.56 -1.20
CA ASP A 263 -39.44 17.29 -1.69
C ASP A 263 -39.03 17.42 -3.16
N ASN A 264 -37.84 16.92 -3.49
CA ASN A 264 -37.21 17.07 -4.80
C ASN A 264 -38.11 16.41 -5.88
N PRO A 265 -38.72 17.20 -6.79
CA PRO A 265 -39.71 16.67 -7.73
C PRO A 265 -39.13 15.67 -8.74
N TYR A 266 -37.81 15.64 -8.91
CA TYR A 266 -37.10 14.75 -9.84
C TYR A 266 -36.64 13.42 -9.23
N LEU A 267 -36.78 13.23 -7.90
CA LEU A 267 -36.47 11.97 -7.21
C LEU A 267 -37.72 11.16 -6.85
N ARG A 268 -38.90 11.59 -7.32
CA ARG A 268 -40.13 10.83 -7.11
C ARG A 268 -40.07 9.52 -7.89
N LEU A 269 -40.32 8.42 -7.19
CA LEU A 269 -40.53 7.11 -7.80
C LEU A 269 -41.60 7.22 -8.89
N THR A 270 -41.27 6.79 -10.11
CA THR A 270 -42.20 6.78 -11.24
C THR A 270 -43.42 5.90 -10.90
N LYS A 271 -44.62 6.49 -10.92
CA LYS A 271 -45.86 5.73 -10.70
C LYS A 271 -46.08 4.79 -11.89
N MET A 272 -45.86 3.50 -11.67
CA MET A 272 -46.22 2.46 -12.63
C MET A 272 -47.73 2.45 -12.86
N CYS A 273 -48.17 2.53 -14.11
CA CYS A 273 -49.59 2.51 -14.48
C CYS A 273 -50.20 1.15 -14.06
N LYS A 274 -51.32 1.18 -13.31
CA LYS A 274 -51.99 -0.04 -12.86
C LYS A 274 -52.53 -0.78 -14.08
N LYS A 275 -52.08 -2.02 -14.30
CA LYS A 275 -52.64 -2.90 -15.34
C LYS A 275 -54.13 -3.10 -15.07
N CYS A 276 -54.99 -2.72 -16.02
CA CYS A 276 -56.38 -3.16 -16.03
C CYS A 276 -56.41 -4.69 -16.05
N LYS A 277 -57.00 -5.30 -15.00
CA LYS A 277 -57.43 -6.70 -15.09
C LYS A 277 -58.60 -6.76 -16.08
N LYS A 278 -58.49 -7.66 -17.05
CA LYS A 278 -59.58 -8.05 -17.96
C LYS A 278 -60.79 -8.54 -17.17
#